data_AF-A0A1X7SV25-F1
#
_entry.id   AF-A0A1X7SV25-F1
#
_cell.length_a   1.000
_cell.length_b   1.000
_cell.length_c   1.000
_cell.angle_alpha   90.00
_cell.angle_beta   90.00
_cell.angle_gamma   90.00
#
_symmetry.space_group_name_H-M   'P 1'
#
loop_
_entity.id
_entity.type
_entity.pdbx_description
1 polymer ?
#
loop_
_entity_poly.entity_id
_entity_poly.type
_entity_poly.pdbx_seq_one_letter_code
_entity_poly.pdbx_strand_id
1 'polypeptide(L)'
;LIGDISACGIWQSQATAVLDVTVIDSDAPSYCHMSPKTVLKSAETAKKNKYSCTCEPIHTSLTPLCFTIDGLVGVEANTFLKMLAERLSLKWDQP
;
A
#
# COMPACT_ATOMS: atom_id res chain seq x y z
N LEU A 1 12.32 -8.01 6.40
CA LEU A 1 11.04 -7.27 6.31
C LEU A 1 9.93 -8.24 6.68
N ILE A 2 9.15 -7.96 7.72
CA ILE A 2 7.91 -8.70 8.02
C ILE A 2 6.78 -7.74 7.67
N GLY A 3 6.00 -8.06 6.64
CA GLY A 3 4.78 -7.34 6.30
C GLY A 3 3.57 -8.25 6.44
N ASP A 4 2.38 -7.69 6.31
CA ASP A 4 1.14 -8.42 6.57
C ASP A 4 0.83 -9.42 5.46
N ILE A 5 1.13 -9.05 4.22
CA ILE A 5 0.86 -9.86 3.03
C ILE A 5 2.08 -9.81 2.11
N SER A 6 2.43 -10.93 1.49
CA SER A 6 3.44 -10.99 0.43
C SER A 6 2.85 -11.62 -0.83
N ALA A 7 3.08 -11.02 -1.98
CA ALA A 7 2.67 -11.58 -3.25
C ALA A 7 3.70 -11.31 -4.34
N CYS A 8 3.90 -12.33 -5.18
CA CYS A 8 4.87 -12.30 -6.27
C CYS A 8 4.22 -11.81 -7.56
N GLY A 9 4.97 -11.05 -8.35
CA GLY A 9 4.56 -10.64 -9.69
C GLY A 9 3.63 -9.43 -9.73
N ILE A 10 3.34 -8.74 -8.61
CA ILE A 10 2.39 -7.62 -8.57
C ILE A 10 2.88 -6.44 -9.42
N TRP A 11 4.07 -5.92 -9.12
CA TRP A 11 4.62 -4.74 -9.81
C TRP A 11 5.53 -5.10 -10.97
N GLN A 12 6.34 -6.15 -10.78
CA GLN A 12 7.28 -6.65 -11.76
C GLN A 12 7.21 -8.18 -11.75
N SER A 13 7.31 -8.78 -12.94
CA SER A 13 7.33 -10.24 -13.08
C SER A 13 8.42 -10.85 -12.19
N GLN A 14 8.05 -11.92 -11.46
CA GLN A 14 8.93 -12.67 -10.54
C GLN A 14 9.49 -11.87 -9.34
N ALA A 15 9.17 -10.59 -9.20
CA ALA A 15 9.55 -9.80 -8.02
C ALA A 15 8.49 -9.93 -6.92
N THR A 16 8.93 -10.05 -5.67
CA THR A 16 8.01 -10.07 -4.52
C THR A 16 7.68 -8.65 -4.08
N ALA A 17 6.39 -8.38 -3.90
CA ALA A 17 5.89 -7.19 -3.24
C ALA A 17 5.38 -7.59 -1.84
N VAL A 18 5.85 -6.87 -0.83
CA VAL A 18 5.34 -6.98 0.53
C VAL A 18 4.38 -5.81 0.75
N LEU A 19 3.16 -6.15 1.14
CA LEU A 19 2.09 -5.22 1.42
C LEU A 19 1.98 -5.06 2.93
N ASP A 20 1.94 -3.81 3.38
CA ASP A 20 1.77 -3.45 4.77
C ASP A 20 0.51 -2.60 4.90
N VAL A 21 -0.46 -3.11 5.66
CA VAL A 21 -1.79 -2.51 5.79
C VAL A 21 -1.79 -1.57 6.97
N THR A 22 -2.23 -0.32 6.76
CA THR A 22 -2.36 0.67 7.82
C THR A 22 -3.73 1.33 7.73
N VAL A 23 -4.50 1.26 8.80
CA VAL A 23 -5.78 1.97 8.95
C VAL A 23 -5.56 3.14 9.92
N ILE A 24 -6.02 4.33 9.54
CA ILE A 24 -5.72 5.58 10.23
C ILE A 24 -7.03 6.29 10.61
N ASP A 25 -7.13 6.75 11.85
CA ASP A 25 -8.14 7.72 12.23
C ASP A 25 -7.68 9.11 11.78
N SER A 26 -8.29 9.65 10.72
CA SER A 26 -7.96 10.99 10.21
C SER A 26 -8.47 12.13 11.09
N ASP A 27 -9.41 11.87 11.99
CA ASP A 27 -10.01 12.86 12.88
C ASP A 27 -9.32 12.90 14.25
N ALA A 28 -8.29 12.07 14.45
CA ALA A 28 -7.50 12.06 15.67
C ALA A 28 -6.93 13.46 15.98
N PRO A 29 -6.92 13.91 17.25
CA PRO A 29 -6.46 15.26 17.63
C PRO A 29 -5.05 15.61 17.15
N SER A 30 -4.17 14.63 16.98
CA SER A 30 -2.81 14.79 16.43
C SER A 30 -2.78 15.24 14.97
N TYR A 31 -3.86 15.03 14.22
CA TYR A 31 -3.97 15.39 12.81
C TYR A 31 -4.88 16.60 12.57
N CYS A 32 -5.31 17.31 13.61
CA CYS A 32 -6.28 18.41 13.50
C CYS A 32 -5.88 19.54 12.53
N HIS A 33 -4.60 19.69 12.21
CA HIS A 33 -4.09 20.69 11.26
C HIS A 33 -3.86 20.14 9.84
N MET A 34 -4.15 18.86 9.61
CA MET A 34 -3.84 18.16 8.37
C MET A 34 -5.13 17.71 7.69
N SER A 35 -5.19 17.84 6.35
CA SER A 35 -6.27 17.19 5.61
C SER A 35 -6.12 15.67 5.66
N PRO A 36 -7.20 14.87 5.63
CA PRO A 36 -7.12 13.41 5.61
C PRO A 36 -6.23 12.86 4.49
N LYS A 37 -6.22 13.52 3.32
CA LYS A 37 -5.33 13.17 2.20
C LYS A 37 -3.85 13.40 2.54
N THR A 38 -3.54 14.47 3.26
CA THR A 38 -2.18 14.76 3.73
C THR A 38 -1.74 13.74 4.77
N VAL A 39 -2.64 13.32 5.67
CA VAL A 39 -2.38 12.26 6.67
C VAL A 39 -2.03 10.94 5.97
N LEU A 40 -2.85 10.51 5.00
CA LEU A 40 -2.60 9.31 4.20
C LEU A 40 -1.24 9.38 3.48
N LYS A 41 -0.96 10.48 2.78
CA LYS A 41 0.32 10.66 2.08
C LYS A 41 1.52 10.62 3.03
N SER A 42 1.38 11.23 4.21
CA SER A 42 2.42 11.19 5.24
C SER A 42 2.66 9.78 5.75
N ALA A 43 1.60 9.00 6.00
CA ALA A 43 1.70 7.63 6.45
C ALA A 43 2.35 6.71 5.40
N GLU A 44 1.96 6.81 4.12
CA GLU A 44 2.59 6.08 3.01
C GLU A 44 4.10 6.40 2.95
N THR A 45 4.46 7.69 3.04
CA THR A 45 5.85 8.15 3.01
C THR A 45 6.65 7.64 4.22
N ALA A 46 6.07 7.67 5.41
CA ALA A 46 6.71 7.19 6.63
C ALA A 46 7.01 5.69 6.55
N LYS A 47 6.07 4.89 6.04
CA LYS A 47 6.27 3.44 5.82
C LYS A 47 7.37 3.18 4.79
N LYS A 48 7.33 3.84 3.63
CA LYS A 48 8.39 3.70 2.62
C LYS A 48 9.77 4.02 3.18
N ASN A 49 9.90 5.15 3.87
CA ASN A 49 11.18 5.57 4.46
C ASN A 49 11.67 4.61 5.53
N LYS A 50 10.77 4.02 6.31
CA LYS A 50 11.12 3.05 7.35
C LYS A 50 11.74 1.77 6.77
N TYR A 51 11.30 1.34 5.59
CA TYR A 51 11.64 0.03 5.06
C TYR A 51 12.46 0.07 3.76
N SER A 52 12.70 1.25 3.17
CA SER A 52 13.49 1.42 1.95
C SER A 52 14.85 0.73 2.03
N CYS A 53 15.61 0.98 3.11
CA CYS A 53 16.92 0.37 3.33
C CYS A 53 16.87 -1.16 3.53
N THR A 54 15.74 -1.71 3.96
CA THR A 54 15.57 -3.17 4.15
C THR A 54 15.12 -3.87 2.86
N CYS A 55 14.44 -3.13 1.98
CA CYS A 55 13.89 -3.63 0.71
C CYS A 55 14.93 -3.75 -0.40
N GLU A 56 15.84 -2.78 -0.50
CA GLU A 56 16.89 -2.71 -1.53
C GLU A 56 17.71 -4.01 -1.70
N PRO A 57 18.25 -4.64 -0.64
CA PRO A 57 19.12 -5.82 -0.81
C PRO A 57 18.37 -7.11 -1.17
N ILE A 58 17.04 -7.16 -1.02
CA ILE A 58 16.25 -8.40 -1.19
C ILE A 58 15.38 -8.34 -2.46
N HIS A 59 15.61 -7.36 -3.35
CA HIS A 59 14.80 -7.13 -4.55
C HIS A 59 13.29 -7.16 -4.28
N THR A 60 12.90 -6.72 -3.08
CA THR A 60 11.53 -6.79 -2.60
C THR A 60 10.99 -5.37 -2.50
N SER A 61 9.86 -5.09 -3.14
CA SER A 61 9.21 -3.79 -3.02
C SER A 61 8.28 -3.76 -1.82
N LEU A 62 8.26 -2.66 -1.07
CA LEU A 62 7.21 -2.41 -0.07
C LEU A 62 6.09 -1.59 -0.72
N THR A 63 4.86 -2.01 -0.48
CA THR A 63 3.65 -1.30 -0.89
C THR A 63 2.79 -1.01 0.34
N PRO A 64 2.87 0.20 0.93
CA PRO A 64 1.95 0.61 1.98
C PRO A 64 0.51 0.69 1.44
N LEU A 65 -0.39 -0.02 2.08
CA LEU A 65 -1.83 0.06 1.86
C LEU A 65 -2.45 0.89 2.99
N CYS A 66 -2.47 2.21 2.80
CA CYS A 66 -3.02 3.14 3.79
C CYS A 66 -4.50 3.44 3.52
N PHE A 67 -5.31 3.34 4.56
CA PHE A 67 -6.74 3.62 4.56
C PHE A 67 -7.11 4.50 5.75
N THR A 68 -8.17 5.30 5.64
CA THR A 68 -8.80 5.91 6.82
C THR A 68 -9.95 5.06 7.34
N ILE A 69 -10.31 5.23 8.61
CA ILE A 69 -11.50 4.59 9.20
C ILE A 69 -12.79 4.97 8.46
N ASP A 70 -12.83 6.17 7.86
CA ASP A 70 -13.97 6.67 7.08
C ASP A 70 -13.98 6.17 5.62
N GLY A 71 -13.03 5.30 5.25
CA GLY A 71 -12.98 4.66 3.94
C GLY A 71 -12.23 5.44 2.86
N LEU A 72 -11.46 6.48 3.21
CA LEU A 72 -10.55 7.09 2.25
C LEU A 72 -9.39 6.14 1.98
N VAL A 73 -8.96 6.10 0.72
CA VAL A 73 -7.92 5.19 0.24
C VAL A 73 -6.69 6.00 -0.17
N GLY A 74 -5.52 5.60 0.30
CA GLY A 74 -4.24 6.14 -0.11
C GLY A 74 -3.98 5.95 -1.61
N VAL A 75 -3.06 6.74 -2.17
CA VAL A 75 -2.79 6.71 -3.62
C VAL A 75 -2.20 5.36 -4.02
N GLU A 76 -1.30 4.82 -3.20
CA GLU A 76 -0.67 3.53 -3.49
C GLU A 76 -1.64 2.38 -3.31
N ALA A 77 -2.42 2.43 -2.23
CA ALA A 77 -3.47 1.46 -1.97
C ALA A 77 -4.46 1.39 -3.14
N ASN A 78 -4.92 2.54 -3.64
CA ASN A 78 -5.82 2.61 -4.79
C ASN A 78 -5.18 2.08 -6.08
N THR A 79 -3.89 2.37 -6.30
CA THR A 79 -3.15 1.86 -7.46
C THR A 79 -3.04 0.34 -7.43
N PHE A 80 -2.70 -0.22 -6.26
CA PHE A 80 -2.66 -1.66 -6.04
C PHE A 80 -4.04 -2.31 -6.29
N LEU A 81 -5.11 -1.75 -5.73
CA LEU A 81 -6.46 -2.27 -5.90
C LEU A 81 -6.91 -2.28 -7.37
N LYS A 82 -6.59 -1.23 -8.13
CA LYS A 82 -6.90 -1.18 -9.59
C LYS A 82 -6.17 -2.27 -10.36
N MET A 83 -4.86 -2.45 -10.11
CA MET A 83 -4.10 -3.51 -10.75
C MET A 83 -4.59 -4.90 -10.37
N LEU A 84 -4.97 -5.09 -9.11
CA LEU A 84 -5.54 -6.34 -8.63
C LEU A 84 -6.86 -6.64 -9.35
N ALA A 85 -7.74 -5.64 -9.47
CA ALA A 85 -9.01 -5.77 -10.17
C ALA A 85 -8.83 -6.13 -11.65
N GLU A 86 -7.91 -5.46 -12.35
CA GLU A 86 -7.58 -5.75 -13.76
C GLU A 86 -7.07 -7.18 -13.95
N ARG A 87 -6.20 -7.66 -13.05
CA ARG A 87 -5.69 -9.04 -13.12
C ARG A 87 -6.77 -10.07 -12.83
N LEU A 88 -7.66 -9.77 -11.88
CA LEU A 88 -8.78 -10.64 -11.56
C LEU A 88 -9.78 -10.71 -12.71
N SER A 89 -10.06 -9.60 -13.41
CA SER A 89 -10.95 -9.63 -14.58
C SER A 89 -10.36 -10.50 -15.69
N LEU A 90 -9.07 -10.31 -16.01
CA LEU A 90 -8.39 -11.15 -17.01
C LEU A 90 -8.38 -12.64 -16.65
N LYS A 91 -8.30 -12.97 -15.36
CA LYS A 91 -8.33 -14.36 -14.88
C LYS A 91 -9.74 -14.95 -14.97
N TRP A 92 -10.77 -14.20 -14.64
CA TRP A 92 -12.16 -14.68 -14.61
C TRP A 92 -12.82 -14.71 -15.99
N ASP A 93 -12.29 -13.96 -16.96
CA ASP A 93 -12.72 -14.03 -18.37
C ASP A 93 -12.11 -15.22 -19.14
N GLN A 94 -11.31 -16.06 -18.49
CA GLN A 94 -10.79 -17.30 -19.08
C GLN A 94 -11.79 -18.45 -18.88
N PRO A 95 -12.13 -19.22 -19.94
CA PRO A 95 -13.05 -20.36 -19.85
C PRO A 95 -12.54 -21.50 -18.97
#